data_AF-A0A067PQ43-F1
#
_entry.id   AF-A0A067PQ43-F1
#
_cell.length_a   1.000
_cell.length_b   1.000
_cell.length_c   1.000
_cell.angle_alpha   90.00
_cell.angle_beta   90.00
_cell.angle_gamma   90.00
#
_symmetry.space_group_name_H-M   'P 1'
#
loop_
_entity.id
_entity.type
_entity.pdbx_description
1 polymer ?
#
loop_
_entity_poly.entity_id
_entity_poly.type
_entity_poly.pdbx_seq_one_letter_code
_entity_poly.pdbx_strand_id
1 'polypeptide(L)'
;RETPVHRDAQCPVEWYDLLATVGTYEGAEFELRGVGIRYAYIPGTVVGLSGYLLKHGVSSCVGERVCYAYFMRPKVISRLGILTEGQIQVDKYS
;
A
#
# COMPACT_ATOMS: atom_id res chain seq x y z
N ARG A 1 9.64 10.96 6.59
CA ARG A 1 10.36 10.04 5.67
C ARG A 1 9.56 9.84 4.39
N GLU A 2 10.22 9.94 3.23
CA GLU A 2 9.64 9.64 1.91
C GLU A 2 9.55 8.12 1.67
N THR A 3 8.54 7.71 0.91
CA THR A 3 8.37 6.37 0.35
C THR A 3 8.31 6.49 -1.17
N PRO A 4 9.36 6.12 -1.91
CA PRO A 4 9.36 6.16 -3.37
C PRO A 4 8.20 5.36 -3.97
N VAL A 5 7.76 5.74 -5.17
CA VAL A 5 6.65 5.05 -5.85
C VAL A 5 7.05 3.61 -6.20
N HIS A 6 6.27 2.65 -5.73
CA HIS A 6 6.51 1.21 -5.91
C HIS A 6 5.20 0.41 -6.00
N ARG A 7 5.33 -0.91 -6.16
CA ARG A 7 4.25 -1.90 -6.00
C ARG A 7 4.67 -2.92 -4.95
N ASP A 8 3.69 -3.40 -4.21
CA ASP A 8 3.85 -4.53 -3.29
C ASP A 8 3.67 -5.84 -4.04
N ALA A 9 4.69 -6.24 -4.79
CA ALA A 9 4.66 -7.42 -5.66
C ALA A 9 4.43 -8.76 -4.93
N GLN A 10 4.43 -8.77 -3.60
CA GLN A 10 4.22 -9.94 -2.76
C GLN A 10 2.80 -10.01 -2.16
N CYS A 11 2.00 -8.97 -2.32
CA CYS A 11 0.59 -8.97 -1.98
C CYS A 11 -0.21 -9.66 -3.10
N PRO A 12 -1.21 -10.49 -2.79
CA PRO A 12 -2.11 -11.05 -3.80
C PRO A 12 -2.95 -9.96 -4.45
N VAL A 13 -3.36 -10.20 -5.68
CA VAL A 13 -4.15 -9.22 -6.44
C VAL A 13 -5.54 -9.03 -5.81
N GLU A 14 -6.08 -10.08 -5.20
CA GLU A 14 -7.40 -10.13 -4.57
C GLU A 14 -7.49 -9.41 -3.21
N TRP A 15 -6.34 -8.99 -2.65
CA TRP A 15 -6.29 -8.44 -1.29
C TRP A 15 -5.93 -6.95 -1.28
N TYR A 16 -6.34 -6.31 -0.20
CA TYR A 16 -6.00 -4.92 0.10
C TYR A 16 -4.94 -4.85 1.18
N ASP A 17 -4.03 -3.91 0.99
CA ASP A 17 -3.15 -3.36 1.99
C ASP A 17 -3.85 -2.18 2.65
N LEU A 18 -3.72 -2.09 3.98
CA LEU A 18 -4.24 -0.99 4.79
C LEU A 18 -3.05 -0.20 5.35
N LEU A 19 -3.01 1.08 5.01
CA LEU A 19 -2.03 2.04 5.50
C LEU A 19 -2.73 3.03 6.41
N ALA A 20 -2.20 3.24 7.61
CA ALA A 20 -2.65 4.29 8.52
C ALA A 20 -1.47 5.17 8.90
N THR A 21 -1.64 6.48 8.81
CA THR A 21 -0.59 7.44 9.13
C THR A 21 -0.96 8.26 10.35
N VAL A 22 -0.02 8.44 11.27
CA VAL A 22 -0.18 9.18 12.51
C VAL A 22 1.10 9.97 12.83
N GLY A 23 1.04 10.79 13.87
CA GLY A 23 2.16 11.61 14.32
C GLY A 23 1.97 13.08 13.99
N THR A 24 2.97 13.88 14.37
CA THR A 24 2.94 15.34 14.23
C THR A 24 3.79 15.71 13.02
N TYR A 25 3.13 15.82 11.86
CA TYR A 25 3.79 16.16 10.61
C TYR A 25 2.85 16.89 9.65
N GLU A 26 3.43 17.58 8.67
CA GLU A 26 2.70 18.32 7.65
C GLU A 26 3.34 18.15 6.26
N GLY A 27 2.56 18.48 5.23
CA GLY A 27 3.04 18.52 3.84
C GLY A 27 3.28 17.17 3.17
N ALA A 28 2.84 16.06 3.77
CA ALA A 28 2.91 14.76 3.11
C ALA A 28 1.81 14.61 2.05
N GLU A 29 2.14 14.03 0.91
CA GLU A 29 1.20 13.68 -0.15
C GLU A 29 1.31 12.20 -0.48
N PHE A 30 0.16 11.56 -0.63
CA PHE A 30 0.06 10.19 -1.11
C PHE A 30 -0.18 10.23 -2.62
N GLU A 31 0.55 9.42 -3.37
CA GLU A 31 0.44 9.34 -4.83
C GLU A 31 0.03 7.93 -5.24
N LEU A 32 -0.96 7.83 -6.12
CA LEU A 32 -1.34 6.63 -6.87
C LEU A 32 -1.01 6.86 -8.36
N ARG A 33 0.26 6.67 -8.72
CA ARG A 33 0.81 7.09 -10.03
C ARG A 33 0.10 6.47 -11.23
N GLY A 34 -0.36 5.22 -11.09
CA GLY A 34 -1.03 4.50 -12.19
C GLY A 34 -2.39 5.06 -12.58
N VAL A 35 -3.03 5.83 -11.70
CA VAL A 35 -4.37 6.40 -11.91
C VAL A 35 -4.39 7.93 -11.83
N GLY A 36 -3.22 8.57 -11.75
CA GLY A 36 -3.09 10.03 -11.74
C GLY A 36 -3.65 10.72 -10.49
N ILE A 37 -3.83 9.99 -9.39
CA ILE A 37 -4.38 10.53 -8.14
C ILE A 37 -3.24 10.92 -7.20
N ARG A 38 -3.32 12.13 -6.64
CA ARG A 38 -2.47 12.61 -5.56
C ARG A 38 -3.33 13.40 -4.57
N TYR A 39 -3.11 13.19 -3.28
CA TYR A 39 -3.88 13.87 -2.24
C TYR A 39 -3.05 14.10 -0.98
N ALA A 40 -3.49 15.05 -0.16
CA ALA A 40 -2.88 15.35 1.13
C ALA A 40 -2.99 14.13 2.06
N TYR A 41 -1.85 13.64 2.55
CA TYR A 41 -1.77 12.47 3.41
C TYR A 41 -1.60 12.90 4.87
N ILE A 42 -2.63 13.54 5.41
CA ILE A 42 -2.61 14.17 6.73
C ILE A 42 -2.66 13.12 7.87
N PRO A 43 -2.18 13.47 9.09
CA PRO A 43 -2.31 12.58 10.25
C PRO A 43 -3.75 12.11 10.45
N GLY A 44 -3.94 10.81 10.70
CA GLY A 44 -5.25 10.17 10.84
C GLY A 44 -5.82 9.58 9.54
N THR A 45 -5.16 9.76 8.40
CA THR A 45 -5.61 9.17 7.13
C THR A 45 -5.43 7.65 7.14
N VAL A 46 -6.44 6.92 6.64
CA VAL A 46 -6.38 5.49 6.36
C VAL A 46 -6.60 5.26 4.88
N VAL A 47 -5.73 4.46 4.25
CA VAL A 47 -5.78 4.12 2.83
C VAL A 47 -5.91 2.62 2.69
N GLY A 48 -6.99 2.18 2.02
CA GLY A 48 -7.11 0.82 1.50
C GLY A 48 -6.77 0.81 0.02
N LEU A 49 -5.81 -0.01 -0.39
CA LEU A 49 -5.43 -0.17 -1.79
C LEU A 49 -4.93 -1.58 -2.07
N SER A 50 -4.93 -2.00 -3.33
CA SER A 50 -4.15 -3.19 -3.75
C SER A 50 -2.74 -2.71 -4.12
N GLY A 51 -1.75 -2.94 -3.26
CA GLY A 51 -0.36 -2.58 -3.53
C GLY A 51 0.24 -3.36 -4.70
N TYR A 52 -0.33 -4.52 -5.05
CA TYR A 52 0.03 -5.27 -6.26
C TYR A 52 -0.36 -4.51 -7.54
N LEU A 53 -1.60 -4.01 -7.62
CA LEU A 53 -2.11 -3.34 -8.82
C LEU A 53 -1.63 -1.89 -8.92
N LEU A 54 -1.74 -1.14 -7.82
CA LEU A 54 -1.57 0.30 -7.82
C LEU A 54 -0.15 0.68 -7.41
N LYS A 55 0.57 1.33 -8.34
CA LYS A 55 1.84 2.00 -8.04
C LYS A 55 1.58 3.15 -7.08
N HIS A 56 2.17 3.10 -5.90
CA HIS A 56 1.90 4.07 -4.86
C HIS A 56 3.17 4.53 -4.13
N GLY A 57 3.13 5.72 -3.55
CA GLY A 57 4.24 6.30 -2.80
C GLY A 57 3.78 7.46 -1.93
N VAL A 58 4.69 7.96 -1.09
CA VAL A 58 4.43 9.09 -0.19
C VAL A 58 5.61 10.05 -0.27
N SER A 59 5.35 11.34 -0.45
CA SER A 59 6.40 12.37 -0.49
C SER A 59 7.16 12.48 0.85
N SER A 60 8.21 13.28 0.86
CA SER A 60 8.78 13.78 2.10
C SER A 60 7.76 14.66 2.86
N CYS A 61 8.00 14.86 4.15
CA CYS A 61 7.15 15.63 5.05
C CYS A 61 8.00 16.35 6.09
N VAL A 62 7.47 17.41 6.69
CA VAL A 62 8.10 18.09 7.84
C VAL A 62 7.53 17.51 9.12
N GLY A 63 8.39 17.12 10.06
CA GLY A 63 8.00 16.51 11.33
C GLY A 63 8.04 14.97 11.34
N GLU A 64 7.43 14.39 12.36
CA GLU A 64 7.50 12.96 12.66
C GLU A 64 6.25 12.23 12.17
N ARG A 65 6.42 11.46 11.09
CA ARG A 65 5.36 10.64 10.50
C ARG A 65 5.61 9.16 10.78
N VAL A 66 4.66 8.53 11.44
CA VAL A 66 4.61 7.07 11.65
C VAL A 66 3.54 6.49 10.74
N CYS A 67 3.88 5.43 10.00
CA CYS A 67 2.94 4.72 9.15
C CYS A 67 2.81 3.27 9.66
N TYR A 68 1.60 2.88 10.00
CA TYR A 68 1.24 1.47 10.19
C TYR A 68 0.86 0.90 8.82
N ALA A 69 1.55 -0.16 8.40
CA ALA A 69 1.26 -0.86 7.16
C ALA A 69 0.83 -2.29 7.48
N TYR A 70 -0.42 -2.60 7.18
CA TYR A 70 -0.99 -3.93 7.26
C TYR A 70 -1.16 -4.47 5.85
N PHE A 71 -0.38 -5.49 5.53
CA PHE A 71 -0.42 -6.15 4.23
C PHE A 71 -0.53 -7.65 4.44
N MET A 72 -1.19 -8.31 3.50
CA MET A 72 -1.43 -9.74 3.58
C MET A 72 -0.46 -10.48 2.65
N ARG A 73 0.08 -11.61 3.12
CA ARG A 73 1.06 -12.41 2.36
C ARG A 73 0.62 -13.87 2.32
N PRO A 74 0.44 -14.48 1.13
CA PRO A 74 0.08 -15.89 1.00
C PRO A 74 1.03 -16.79 1.75
N LYS A 75 2.33 -16.47 1.73
CA LYS A 75 3.36 -17.23 2.44
C LYS A 75 3.17 -17.26 3.97
N VAL A 76 2.51 -16.27 4.55
CA VAL A 76 2.19 -16.27 5.99
C VAL A 76 1.02 -17.22 6.24
N ILE A 77 -0.03 -17.14 5.42
CA ILE A 77 -1.21 -18.01 5.54
C ILE A 77 -0.86 -19.48 5.24
N SER A 78 -0.03 -19.74 4.23
CA SER A 78 0.40 -21.09 3.86
C SER A 78 1.20 -21.76 4.98
N ARG A 79 1.96 -20.99 5.77
CA ARG A 79 2.67 -21.52 6.95
C ARG A 79 1.73 -21.97 8.06
N LEU A 80 0.50 -21.47 8.07
CA LEU A 80 -0.55 -21.90 9.01
C LEU A 80 -1.36 -23.09 8.48
N GLY A 81 -1.00 -23.65 7.31
CA GLY A 81 -1.70 -24.78 6.70
C GLY A 81 -3.07 -24.43 6.12
N ILE A 82 -3.41 -23.13 6.05
CA ILE A 82 -4.67 -22.66 5.48
C ILE A 82 -4.50 -22.53 3.97
N LEU A 83 -5.37 -23.19 3.21
CA LEU A 83 -5.43 -23.05 1.76
C LEU A 83 -5.96 -21.65 1.41
N THR A 84 -5.23 -20.97 0.54
CA THR A 84 -5.70 -19.74 -0.10
C THR A 84 -6.18 -20.13 -1.50
N GLU A 85 -7.45 -20.50 -1.62
CA GLU A 85 -8.08 -20.77 -2.91
C GLU A 85 -8.48 -19.45 -3.60
N GLY A 86 -8.39 -19.40 -4.92
CA GLY A 86 -8.90 -18.27 -5.72
C GLY A 86 -7.85 -17.26 -6.22
N GLN A 87 -6.65 -17.71 -6.62
CA GLN A 87 -5.69 -16.81 -7.27
C GLN A 87 -6.26 -16.29 -8.60
N ILE A 88 -6.61 -15.00 -8.63
CA ILE A 88 -6.93 -14.31 -9.87
C ILE A 88 -5.64 -14.21 -10.69
N GLN A 89 -5.66 -14.74 -11.91
CA GLN A 89 -4.56 -14.57 -12.85
C GLN A 89 -4.62 -13.16 -13.43
N VAL A 90 -3.48 -12.48 -13.42
CA VAL A 90 -3.36 -11.13 -13.98
C VAL A 90 -2.79 -11.27 -15.38
N ASP A 91 -3.59 -10.92 -16.38
CA ASP A 91 -3.15 -10.89 -17.77
C ASP A 91 -2.02 -9.86 -17.93
N LYS A 92 -0.90 -10.31 -18.51
CA LYS A 92 0.23 -9.43 -18.83
C LYS A 92 0.13 -9.00 -20.28
N TYR A 93 -0.33 -7.76 -20.49
CA TYR A 93 -0.22 -7.11 -21.80
C TYR A 93 1.16 -6.43 -21.87
N SER A 94 2.00 -6.92 -22.79
CA SER A 94 3.37 -6.44 -23.08
C SER A 94 3.39 -5.54 -24.30
#